data_AF-A0A1W6TLJ4-F1
#
_entry.id   AF-A0A1W6TLJ4-F1
#
_cell.length_a   1.000
_cell.length_b   1.000
_cell.length_c   1.000
_cell.angle_alpha   90.00
_cell.angle_beta   90.00
_cell.angle_gamma   90.00
#
_symmetry.space_group_name_H-M   'P 1'
#
loop_
_entity.id
_entity.type
_entity.pdbx_description
1 polymer ?
#
loop_
_entity_poly.entity_id
_entity_poly.type
_entity_poly.pdbx_seq_one_letter_code
_entity_poly.pdbx_strand_id
1 'polypeptide(L)'
;MADKYESETFDVYMLGIILIIALVFGMFFYMFPIILIGPWALFRVVESYLFGLFSDLHRDLRVYLLNTSWLKIGYSTAFSVERELMFHSTWIYLTIFLKPVINILRKKTIRDRLSKRLSLEDILEQETHVWRYNRWLVKFNPSEETSSVTEGRFAIRESLFSGLKRTQVITIDRLKNKVIYDETLLKKVFINQLRYPNNGIDNLTQLQKQLFCVFALREPSLKPIFSKSESSRAELKRSILNLVLSPLNFALSLYLNKNVLDFAPKPLKVMLEKWERMQINDNEDLRIFYLGDISFVLSGELDASVLHWHTERIFEVARTNEAIQSLSKQHAFVETFLRRMLFEARDYGKLPPNHFSWLKLYDRTLWYALNDEMLPSGSFESMGIKSHFELELQSGLPEPFPQVEQGMMLVKGIATKMTVSEFDHIKVYMKHPYSKLYPYDPHVPYQAHLQKLKDDPSYELKIFKITHGIVDD
;
A
#
# COMPACT_ATOMS: atom_id res chain seq x y z
N MET A 1 -23.89 -27.22 1.84
CA MET A 1 -23.25 -27.69 0.59
C MET A 1 -21.76 -28.02 0.77
N ALA A 2 -21.26 -28.21 2.01
CA ALA A 2 -19.82 -28.29 2.30
C ALA A 2 -19.35 -29.62 2.92
N ASP A 3 -20.22 -30.62 3.07
CA ASP A 3 -19.89 -31.92 3.70
C ASP A 3 -19.68 -33.06 2.69
N LYS A 4 -19.37 -32.74 1.42
CA LYS A 4 -19.34 -33.74 0.32
C LYS A 4 -18.00 -33.86 -0.40
N TYR A 5 -16.91 -33.49 0.25
CA TYR A 5 -15.56 -33.84 -0.18
C TYR A 5 -14.91 -34.71 0.91
N GLU A 6 -15.50 -35.90 1.12
CA GLU A 6 -14.69 -37.01 1.60
C GLU A 6 -13.57 -37.20 0.58
N SER A 7 -12.33 -37.24 1.07
CA SER A 7 -11.17 -37.53 0.26
C SER A 7 -11.41 -38.86 -0.45
N GLU A 8 -11.67 -38.79 -1.76
CA GLU A 8 -11.70 -39.96 -2.63
C GLU A 8 -10.45 -40.77 -2.32
N THR A 9 -10.69 -41.98 -1.81
CA THR A 9 -9.67 -42.99 -1.55
C THR A 9 -8.73 -43.02 -2.73
N PHE A 10 -7.44 -42.81 -2.50
CA PHE A 10 -6.38 -42.87 -3.50
C PHE A 10 -6.62 -44.09 -4.40
N ASP A 11 -7.12 -43.82 -5.61
CA ASP A 11 -7.87 -44.77 -6.40
C ASP A 11 -6.97 -45.95 -6.77
N VAL A 12 -7.34 -47.17 -6.40
CA VAL A 12 -6.54 -48.39 -6.66
C VAL A 12 -6.19 -48.51 -8.15
N TYR A 13 -7.05 -47.96 -9.01
CA TYR A 13 -6.85 -47.84 -10.45
C TYR A 13 -5.71 -46.88 -10.83
N MET A 14 -5.54 -45.74 -10.16
CA MET A 14 -4.42 -44.82 -10.41
C MET A 14 -3.09 -45.45 -10.00
N LEU A 15 -3.07 -46.22 -8.90
CA LEU A 15 -1.88 -46.95 -8.46
C LEU A 15 -1.53 -48.09 -9.43
N GLY A 16 -2.53 -48.79 -9.97
CA GLY A 16 -2.37 -49.79 -11.02
C GLY A 16 -1.82 -49.20 -12.33
N ILE A 17 -2.32 -48.04 -12.77
CA ILE A 17 -1.81 -47.33 -13.96
C ILE A 17 -0.36 -46.89 -13.75
N ILE A 18 -0.02 -46.33 -12.58
CA ILE A 18 1.36 -45.94 -12.26
C ILE A 18 2.29 -47.14 -12.30
N LEU A 19 1.88 -48.30 -11.76
CA LEU A 19 2.68 -49.53 -11.80
C LEU A 19 2.88 -50.07 -13.21
N ILE A 20 1.84 -50.04 -14.05
CA ILE A 20 1.95 -50.46 -15.46
C ILE A 20 2.89 -49.53 -16.23
N ILE A 21 2.74 -48.21 -16.04
CA ILE A 21 3.64 -47.22 -16.65
C ILE A 21 5.08 -47.46 -16.16
N ALA A 22 5.30 -47.64 -14.87
CA ALA A 22 6.63 -47.91 -14.31
C ALA A 22 7.23 -49.21 -14.87
N LEU A 23 6.43 -50.26 -15.08
CA LEU A 23 6.88 -51.53 -15.65
C LEU A 23 7.22 -51.39 -17.14
N VAL A 24 6.40 -50.69 -17.92
CA VAL A 24 6.65 -50.40 -19.34
C VAL A 24 7.91 -49.56 -19.51
N PHE A 25 8.07 -48.51 -18.70
CA PHE A 25 9.28 -47.69 -18.70
C PHE A 25 10.50 -48.48 -18.22
N GLY A 26 10.37 -49.31 -17.18
CA GLY A 26 11.44 -50.17 -16.71
C GLY A 26 11.92 -51.16 -17.78
N MET A 27 10.99 -51.78 -18.49
CA MET A 27 11.29 -52.68 -19.61
C MET A 27 11.91 -51.94 -20.80
N PHE A 28 11.39 -50.74 -21.13
CA PHE A 28 11.94 -49.90 -22.19
C PHE A 28 13.39 -49.49 -21.90
N PHE A 29 13.69 -49.03 -20.68
CA PHE A 29 15.04 -48.66 -20.30
C PHE A 29 15.98 -49.87 -20.24
N TYR A 30 15.50 -51.03 -19.79
CA TYR A 30 16.27 -52.28 -19.86
C TYR A 30 16.66 -52.65 -21.30
N MET A 31 15.75 -52.47 -22.27
CA MET A 31 16.00 -52.76 -23.68
C MET A 31 16.89 -51.71 -24.38
N PHE A 32 16.82 -50.45 -23.96
CA PHE A 32 17.57 -49.34 -24.55
C PHE A 32 18.46 -48.65 -23.50
N PRO A 33 19.53 -49.31 -23.03
CA PRO A 33 20.36 -48.80 -21.94
C PRO A 33 21.02 -47.45 -22.28
N ILE A 34 21.30 -47.21 -23.56
CA ILE A 34 21.93 -45.98 -24.05
C ILE A 34 21.12 -44.71 -23.73
N ILE A 35 19.80 -44.82 -23.58
CA ILE A 35 18.93 -43.66 -23.30
C ILE A 35 19.22 -43.08 -21.91
N LEU A 36 19.59 -43.92 -20.93
CA LEU A 36 19.98 -43.47 -19.59
C LEU A 36 21.50 -43.35 -19.45
N ILE A 37 22.25 -44.29 -20.02
CA ILE A 37 23.71 -44.36 -19.88
C ILE A 37 24.41 -43.27 -20.70
N GLY A 38 23.90 -42.89 -21.87
CA GLY A 38 24.47 -41.83 -22.70
C GLY A 38 24.48 -40.46 -22.00
N PRO A 39 23.32 -39.96 -21.52
CA PRO A 39 23.26 -38.73 -20.74
C PRO A 39 24.06 -38.80 -19.43
N TRP A 40 24.04 -39.95 -18.75
CA TRP A 40 24.85 -40.18 -17.55
C TRP A 40 26.36 -40.06 -17.83
N ALA A 41 26.85 -40.74 -18.87
CA ALA A 41 28.26 -40.70 -19.25
C ALA A 41 28.69 -39.29 -19.65
N LEU A 42 27.86 -38.58 -20.42
CA LEU A 42 28.09 -37.17 -20.78
C LEU A 42 28.21 -36.28 -19.53
N PHE A 43 27.26 -36.41 -18.60
CA PHE A 43 27.27 -35.66 -17.35
C PHE A 43 28.53 -35.94 -16.52
N ARG A 44 28.91 -37.22 -16.38
CA ARG A 44 30.13 -37.64 -15.66
C ARG A 44 31.41 -37.18 -16.35
N VAL A 45 31.44 -37.08 -17.68
CA VAL A 45 32.55 -36.44 -18.38
C VAL A 45 32.67 -34.98 -17.97
N VAL A 46 31.59 -34.20 -18.02
CA VAL A 46 31.60 -32.78 -17.62
C VAL A 46 32.04 -32.61 -16.16
N GLU A 47 31.47 -33.39 -15.25
CA GLU A 47 31.84 -33.37 -13.84
C GLU A 47 33.31 -33.77 -13.61
N SER A 48 33.81 -34.77 -14.32
CA SER A 48 35.21 -35.19 -14.23
C SER A 48 36.20 -34.10 -14.65
N TYR A 49 35.78 -33.17 -15.54
CA TYR A 49 36.56 -31.97 -15.85
C TYR A 49 36.55 -30.96 -14.70
N LEU A 50 35.42 -30.79 -14.01
CA LEU A 50 35.28 -29.87 -12.88
C LEU A 50 36.05 -30.35 -11.64
N PHE A 51 35.90 -31.64 -11.28
CA PHE A 51 36.47 -32.21 -10.05
C PHE A 51 37.81 -32.91 -10.26
N GLY A 52 38.22 -33.18 -11.50
CA GLY A 52 39.51 -33.79 -11.82
C GLY A 52 40.74 -32.91 -11.52
N LEU A 53 40.54 -31.68 -11.05
CA LEU A 53 41.59 -30.83 -10.47
C LEU A 53 41.90 -31.18 -9.00
N PHE A 54 40.95 -31.81 -8.30
CA PHE A 54 41.00 -32.04 -6.85
C PHE A 54 40.95 -33.52 -6.48
N SER A 55 40.65 -34.41 -7.43
CA SER A 55 40.46 -35.84 -7.18
C SER A 55 41.07 -36.67 -8.33
N ASP A 56 42.02 -37.53 -7.97
CA ASP A 56 42.64 -38.46 -8.92
C ASP A 56 41.62 -39.45 -9.49
N LEU A 57 40.63 -39.86 -8.69
CA LEU A 57 39.52 -40.72 -9.11
C LEU A 57 38.72 -40.13 -10.28
N HIS A 58 38.47 -38.81 -10.27
CA HIS A 58 37.79 -38.13 -11.37
C HIS A 58 38.67 -38.02 -12.62
N ARG A 59 40.00 -37.93 -12.45
CA ARG A 59 40.93 -37.96 -13.57
C ARG A 59 40.96 -39.32 -14.24
N ASP A 60 40.94 -40.40 -13.48
CA ASP A 60 40.91 -41.77 -13.98
C ASP A 60 39.57 -42.09 -14.66
N LEU A 61 38.46 -41.64 -14.07
CA LEU A 61 37.13 -41.74 -14.67
C LEU A 61 37.06 -41.07 -16.04
N ARG A 62 37.65 -39.88 -16.17
CA ARG A 62 37.70 -39.14 -17.44
C ARG A 62 38.43 -39.94 -18.52
N VAL A 63 39.59 -40.50 -18.18
CA VAL A 63 40.39 -41.32 -19.11
C VAL A 63 39.60 -42.57 -19.51
N TYR A 64 38.92 -43.21 -18.56
CA TYR A 64 38.07 -44.37 -18.82
C TYR A 64 36.88 -44.04 -19.74
N LEU A 65 36.15 -42.96 -19.49
CA LEU A 65 34.97 -42.55 -20.26
C LEU A 65 35.31 -42.02 -21.67
N LEU A 66 36.49 -41.43 -21.86
CA LEU A 66 36.96 -40.97 -23.18
C LEU A 66 37.49 -42.12 -24.06
N ASN A 67 38.07 -43.16 -23.46
CA ASN A 67 38.64 -44.29 -24.18
C ASN A 67 37.65 -45.45 -24.40
N THR A 68 36.52 -45.46 -23.68
CA THR A 68 35.50 -46.51 -23.77
C THR A 68 34.32 -46.05 -24.61
N SER A 69 33.87 -46.87 -25.56
CA SER A 69 32.62 -46.61 -26.27
C SER A 69 31.43 -46.68 -25.31
N TRP A 70 30.62 -45.61 -25.24
CA TRP A 70 29.50 -45.50 -24.30
C TRP A 70 28.42 -46.56 -24.50
N LEU A 71 28.32 -47.16 -25.68
CA LEU A 71 27.42 -48.27 -25.98
C LEU A 71 27.80 -49.57 -25.24
N LYS A 72 29.07 -49.72 -24.83
CA LYS A 72 29.56 -50.90 -24.12
C LYS A 72 29.46 -50.78 -22.60
N ILE A 73 29.11 -49.60 -22.09
CA ILE A 73 28.94 -49.39 -20.66
C ILE A 73 27.58 -49.97 -20.27
N GLY A 74 27.60 -51.02 -19.43
CA GLY A 74 26.40 -51.61 -18.86
C GLY A 74 25.96 -50.89 -17.57
N TYR A 75 24.74 -51.15 -17.13
CA TYR A 75 24.21 -50.62 -15.86
C TYR A 75 25.05 -51.01 -14.64
N SER A 76 25.62 -52.22 -14.64
CA SER A 76 26.49 -52.70 -13.56
C SER A 76 27.76 -51.85 -13.43
N THR A 77 28.38 -51.50 -14.55
CA THR A 77 29.58 -50.65 -14.61
C THR A 77 29.26 -49.21 -14.24
N ALA A 78 28.14 -48.68 -14.72
CA ALA A 78 27.68 -47.35 -14.30
C ALA A 78 27.44 -47.31 -12.78
N PHE A 79 26.81 -48.35 -12.23
CA PHE A 79 26.56 -48.45 -10.79
C PHE A 79 27.84 -48.61 -9.96
N SER A 80 28.84 -49.35 -10.43
CA SER A 80 30.12 -49.47 -9.72
C SER A 80 30.86 -48.14 -9.66
N VAL A 81 30.87 -47.40 -10.78
CA VAL A 81 31.44 -46.04 -10.85
C VAL A 81 30.71 -45.11 -9.88
N GLU A 82 29.37 -45.15 -9.85
CA GLU A 82 28.57 -44.34 -8.92
C GLU A 82 28.87 -44.63 -7.46
N ARG A 83 29.06 -45.91 -7.10
CA ARG A 83 29.38 -46.32 -5.73
C ARG A 83 30.72 -45.76 -5.27
N GLU A 84 31.71 -45.70 -6.14
CA GLU A 84 33.04 -45.14 -5.83
C GLU A 84 33.00 -43.60 -5.73
N LEU A 85 32.23 -42.97 -6.62
CA LEU A 85 32.03 -41.52 -6.63
C LEU A 85 31.10 -41.02 -5.51
N MET A 86 30.35 -41.92 -4.86
CA MET A 86 29.35 -41.59 -3.85
C MET A 86 29.89 -40.65 -2.77
N PHE A 87 31.07 -40.96 -2.24
CA PHE A 87 31.71 -40.21 -1.16
C PHE A 87 32.53 -39.01 -1.65
N HIS A 88 32.70 -38.84 -2.97
CA HIS A 88 33.49 -37.76 -3.54
C HIS A 88 32.61 -36.63 -4.07
N SER A 89 31.66 -36.95 -4.96
CA SER A 89 30.88 -35.94 -5.69
C SER A 89 29.39 -36.26 -5.75
N THR A 90 28.98 -37.53 -5.79
CA THR A 90 27.57 -37.88 -5.97
C THR A 90 26.70 -37.46 -4.78
N TRP A 91 27.27 -37.36 -3.56
CA TRP A 91 26.56 -36.82 -2.39
C TRP A 91 26.09 -35.36 -2.58
N ILE A 92 26.76 -34.58 -3.42
CA ILE A 92 26.33 -33.21 -3.76
C ILE A 92 24.99 -33.26 -4.49
N TYR A 93 24.76 -34.24 -5.37
CA TYR A 93 23.50 -34.40 -6.08
C TYR A 93 22.37 -34.89 -5.18
N LEU A 94 22.68 -35.72 -4.18
CA LEU A 94 21.71 -36.11 -3.15
C LEU A 94 21.15 -34.88 -2.41
N THR A 95 21.93 -33.80 -2.25
CA THR A 95 21.43 -32.56 -1.64
C THR A 95 20.33 -31.87 -2.46
N ILE A 96 20.36 -32.00 -3.78
CA ILE A 96 19.34 -31.46 -4.70
C ILE A 96 18.01 -32.23 -4.52
N PHE A 97 18.09 -33.56 -4.32
CA PHE A 97 16.93 -34.42 -4.08
C PHE A 97 16.41 -34.36 -2.63
N LEU A 98 17.26 -34.00 -1.67
CA LEU A 98 16.85 -33.80 -0.28
C LEU A 98 15.84 -32.66 -0.12
N LYS A 99 15.96 -31.57 -0.89
CA LYS A 99 15.07 -30.42 -0.79
C LYS A 99 13.59 -30.73 -1.10
N PRO A 100 13.21 -31.39 -2.23
CA PRO A 100 11.83 -31.78 -2.47
C PRO A 100 11.32 -32.77 -1.41
N VAL A 101 12.16 -33.72 -0.95
CA VAL A 101 11.79 -34.64 0.14
C VAL A 101 11.52 -33.88 1.44
N ILE A 102 12.38 -32.94 1.83
CA ILE A 102 12.19 -32.06 2.99
C ILE A 102 10.92 -31.22 2.84
N ASN A 103 10.61 -30.71 1.65
CA ASN A 103 9.40 -29.91 1.41
C ASN A 103 8.12 -30.74 1.52
N ILE A 104 8.14 -31.99 1.03
CA ILE A 104 7.05 -32.96 1.19
C ILE A 104 6.86 -33.30 2.67
N LEU A 105 7.95 -33.64 3.37
CA LEU A 105 7.92 -33.97 4.81
C LEU A 105 7.44 -32.79 5.67
N ARG A 106 7.82 -31.56 5.31
CA ARG A 106 7.41 -30.33 6.03
C ARG A 106 6.01 -29.84 5.65
N LYS A 107 5.25 -30.57 4.82
CA LYS A 107 3.93 -30.14 4.30
C LYS A 107 3.95 -28.71 3.74
N LYS A 108 5.01 -28.39 2.98
CA LYS A 108 5.17 -27.08 2.31
C LYS A 108 4.79 -27.15 0.83
N THR A 109 4.00 -28.15 0.43
CA THR A 109 3.57 -28.27 -0.96
C THR A 109 2.64 -27.12 -1.33
N ILE A 110 2.50 -26.83 -2.63
CA ILE A 110 1.57 -25.79 -3.13
C ILE A 110 0.15 -26.08 -2.64
N ARG A 111 -0.25 -27.36 -2.61
CA ARG A 111 -1.55 -27.80 -2.07
C ARG A 111 -1.71 -27.43 -0.60
N ASP A 112 -0.70 -27.70 0.23
CA ASP A 112 -0.74 -27.37 1.65
C ASP A 112 -0.83 -25.86 1.87
N ARG A 113 -0.06 -25.08 1.10
CA ARG A 113 -0.07 -23.61 1.15
C ARG A 113 -1.44 -23.03 0.79
N LEU A 114 -2.08 -23.55 -0.26
CA LEU A 114 -3.41 -23.13 -0.69
C LEU A 114 -4.54 -23.66 0.21
N SER A 115 -4.28 -24.73 0.97
CA SER A 115 -5.26 -25.31 1.91
C SER A 115 -5.29 -24.62 3.28
N LYS A 116 -4.31 -23.76 3.60
CA LYS A 116 -4.25 -23.07 4.88
C LYS A 116 -5.36 -22.00 4.94
N ARG A 117 -6.18 -22.03 6.00
CA ARG A 117 -7.09 -20.92 6.31
C ARG A 117 -6.27 -19.72 6.77
N LEU A 118 -6.40 -18.60 6.06
CA LEU A 118 -5.69 -17.36 6.38
C LEU A 118 -6.56 -16.49 7.29
N SER A 119 -5.93 -15.82 8.26
CA SER A 119 -6.56 -14.72 9.00
C SER A 119 -6.57 -13.44 8.15
N LEU A 120 -7.26 -12.40 8.61
CA LEU A 120 -7.26 -11.11 7.92
C LEU A 120 -5.83 -10.52 7.85
N GLU A 121 -5.05 -10.70 8.90
CA GLU A 121 -3.66 -10.23 9.01
C GLU A 121 -2.74 -11.01 8.08
N ASP A 122 -2.90 -12.34 8.00
CA ASP A 122 -2.18 -13.18 7.04
C ASP A 122 -2.49 -12.74 5.58
N ILE A 123 -3.76 -12.42 5.29
CA ILE A 123 -4.17 -11.92 3.96
C ILE A 123 -3.59 -10.53 3.71
N LEU A 124 -3.66 -9.63 4.69
CA LEU A 124 -3.11 -8.28 4.57
C LEU A 124 -1.61 -8.35 4.27
N GLU A 125 -0.86 -9.18 4.99
CA GLU A 125 0.57 -9.36 4.78
C GLU A 125 0.87 -9.89 3.36
N GLN A 126 0.11 -10.88 2.89
CA GLN A 126 0.30 -11.47 1.57
C GLN A 126 -0.08 -10.50 0.43
N GLU A 127 -1.27 -9.91 0.49
CA GLU A 127 -1.83 -9.10 -0.59
C GLU A 127 -1.17 -7.74 -0.71
N THR A 128 -0.65 -7.17 0.39
CA THR A 128 0.04 -5.89 0.34
C THR A 128 1.40 -5.94 -0.36
N HIS A 129 1.98 -7.12 -0.58
CA HIS A 129 3.13 -7.27 -1.49
C HIS A 129 2.74 -7.10 -2.96
N VAL A 130 1.53 -7.52 -3.35
CA VAL A 130 0.98 -7.31 -4.69
C VAL A 130 0.49 -5.87 -4.81
N TRP A 131 -0.36 -5.44 -3.88
CA TRP A 131 -0.91 -4.09 -3.77
C TRP A 131 -0.01 -3.22 -2.90
N ARG A 132 1.19 -2.93 -3.42
CA ARG A 132 2.29 -2.28 -2.69
C ARG A 132 1.90 -1.03 -1.91
N TYR A 133 1.00 -0.22 -2.47
CA TYR A 133 0.53 1.03 -1.85
C TYR A 133 -0.30 0.85 -0.56
N ASN A 134 -0.72 -0.38 -0.24
CA ASN A 134 -1.43 -0.70 1.01
C ASN A 134 -0.52 -1.32 2.09
N ARG A 135 0.76 -1.60 1.79
CA ARG A 135 1.75 -2.18 2.73
C ARG A 135 1.86 -1.48 4.08
N TRP A 136 1.66 -0.17 4.15
CA TRP A 136 1.65 0.59 5.39
C TRP A 136 0.59 0.12 6.39
N LEU A 137 -0.52 -0.49 5.93
CA LEU A 137 -1.58 -1.05 6.79
C LEU A 137 -1.10 -2.20 7.66
N VAL A 138 -0.05 -2.93 7.26
CA VAL A 138 0.55 -4.00 8.07
C VAL A 138 1.05 -3.44 9.41
N LYS A 139 1.64 -2.25 9.39
CA LYS A 139 2.14 -1.57 10.59
C LYS A 139 1.07 -0.72 11.27
N PHE A 140 0.20 -0.10 10.47
CA PHE A 140 -0.85 0.79 10.96
C PHE A 140 -2.23 0.15 10.74
N ASN A 141 -2.45 -1.01 11.37
CA ASN A 141 -3.70 -1.75 11.24
C ASN A 141 -4.82 -1.03 12.02
N PRO A 142 -5.89 -0.54 11.36
CA PRO A 142 -6.99 0.13 12.06
C PRO A 142 -7.71 -0.76 13.08
N SER A 143 -7.77 -2.08 12.81
CA SER A 143 -8.44 -3.05 13.69
C SER A 143 -7.71 -3.27 15.01
N GLU A 144 -6.40 -3.00 15.06
CA GLU A 144 -5.57 -3.15 16.25
C GLU A 144 -5.47 -1.86 17.08
N GLU A 145 -5.67 -0.69 16.46
CA GLU A 145 -5.46 0.60 17.13
C GLU A 145 -6.57 0.93 18.13
N THR A 146 -7.85 0.84 17.72
CA THR A 146 -8.97 1.19 18.59
C THR A 146 -10.26 0.49 18.16
N SER A 147 -11.05 -0.01 19.12
CA SER A 147 -12.36 -0.62 18.84
C SER A 147 -13.45 0.39 18.48
N SER A 148 -13.23 1.67 18.80
CA SER A 148 -14.15 2.76 18.49
C SER A 148 -13.81 3.44 17.17
N VAL A 149 -14.84 3.63 16.34
CA VAL A 149 -14.75 4.26 15.01
C VAL A 149 -14.51 5.77 15.10
N THR A 150 -14.76 6.39 16.26
CA THR A 150 -14.65 7.85 16.46
C THR A 150 -13.36 8.26 17.16
N GLU A 151 -12.48 7.31 17.49
CA GLU A 151 -11.25 7.53 18.24
C GLU A 151 -10.02 7.15 17.39
N GLY A 152 -8.84 7.60 17.81
CA GLY A 152 -7.57 7.24 17.16
C GLY A 152 -7.30 7.96 15.84
N ARG A 153 -6.20 7.60 15.18
CA ARG A 153 -5.77 8.21 13.91
C ARG A 153 -6.75 7.91 12.77
N PHE A 154 -7.39 6.75 12.84
CA PHE A 154 -8.34 6.29 11.83
C PHE A 154 -9.79 6.73 12.05
N ALA A 155 -10.06 7.56 13.06
CA ALA A 155 -11.40 8.06 13.35
C ALA A 155 -12.13 8.52 12.08
N ILE A 156 -13.42 8.20 11.96
CA ILE A 156 -14.26 8.68 10.85
C ILE A 156 -14.33 10.20 10.83
N ARG A 157 -14.78 10.78 9.71
CA ARG A 157 -14.94 12.23 9.58
C ARG A 157 -15.86 12.76 10.69
N GLU A 158 -15.56 13.94 11.23
CA GLU A 158 -16.48 14.63 12.14
C GLU A 158 -17.79 14.91 11.40
N SER A 159 -18.91 14.52 11.99
CA SER A 159 -20.22 14.83 11.42
C SER A 159 -20.43 16.34 11.40
N LEU A 160 -21.10 16.87 10.38
CA LEU A 160 -21.39 18.31 10.26
C LEU A 160 -22.01 18.87 11.55
N PHE A 161 -23.02 18.20 12.09
CA PHE A 161 -23.71 18.63 13.30
C PHE A 161 -22.82 18.60 14.54
N SER A 162 -22.05 17.52 14.70
CA SER A 162 -21.10 17.38 15.81
C SER A 162 -19.99 18.45 15.72
N GLY A 163 -19.49 18.70 14.51
CA GLY A 163 -18.52 19.74 14.20
C GLY A 163 -19.04 21.13 14.55
N LEU A 164 -20.24 21.50 14.09
CA LEU A 164 -20.86 22.80 14.37
C LEU A 164 -21.10 23.02 15.87
N LYS A 165 -21.58 22.00 16.57
CA LYS A 165 -21.80 22.06 18.03
C LYS A 165 -20.46 22.15 18.76
N ARG A 166 -19.44 21.42 18.30
CA ARG A 166 -18.08 21.45 18.87
C ARG A 166 -17.43 22.82 18.72
N THR A 167 -17.49 23.40 17.54
CA THR A 167 -16.91 24.71 17.27
C THR A 167 -17.74 25.87 17.83
N GLN A 168 -18.88 25.57 18.48
CA GLN A 168 -19.82 26.56 19.02
C GLN A 168 -20.42 27.50 17.97
N VAL A 169 -20.35 27.14 16.68
CA VAL A 169 -21.01 27.89 15.60
C VAL A 169 -22.52 27.89 15.78
N ILE A 170 -23.04 26.77 16.29
CA ILE A 170 -24.43 26.67 16.74
C ILE A 170 -24.47 26.68 18.26
N THR A 171 -25.28 27.58 18.80
CA THR A 171 -25.60 27.65 20.22
C THR A 171 -27.12 27.65 20.39
N ILE A 172 -27.60 27.45 21.61
CA ILE A 172 -29.03 27.40 21.89
C ILE A 172 -29.46 28.54 22.79
N ASP A 173 -30.55 29.21 22.42
CA ASP A 173 -31.32 30.05 23.32
C ASP A 173 -32.62 29.33 23.66
N ARG A 174 -32.60 28.63 24.79
CA ARG A 174 -33.73 27.83 25.28
C ARG A 174 -34.95 28.67 25.65
N LEU A 175 -34.75 29.95 26.01
CA LEU A 175 -35.86 30.85 26.35
C LEU A 175 -36.61 31.31 25.10
N LYS A 176 -35.95 31.37 23.95
CA LYS A 176 -36.58 31.69 22.67
C LYS A 176 -36.90 30.47 21.82
N ASN A 177 -36.61 29.27 22.32
CA ASN A 177 -36.67 28.00 21.60
C ASN A 177 -36.00 28.05 20.21
N LYS A 178 -34.84 28.71 20.12
CA LYS A 178 -34.15 28.92 18.84
C LYS A 178 -32.69 28.52 18.95
N VAL A 179 -32.20 27.90 17.89
CA VAL A 179 -30.77 27.69 17.66
C VAL A 179 -30.19 28.98 17.07
N ILE A 180 -29.19 29.55 17.73
CA ILE A 180 -28.45 30.72 17.27
C ILE A 180 -27.29 30.23 16.42
N TYR A 181 -27.14 30.82 15.24
CA TYR A 181 -26.08 30.52 14.29
C TYR A 181 -25.11 31.72 14.19
N ASP A 182 -23.83 31.49 14.48
CA ASP A 182 -22.77 32.49 14.36
C ASP A 182 -22.02 32.34 13.03
N GLU A 183 -22.34 33.26 12.10
CA GLU A 183 -21.74 33.30 10.78
C GLU A 183 -20.25 33.72 10.81
N THR A 184 -19.88 34.59 11.75
CA THR A 184 -18.50 35.12 11.86
C THR A 184 -17.57 34.02 12.37
N LEU A 185 -18.02 33.26 13.37
CA LEU A 185 -17.26 32.14 13.91
C LEU A 185 -17.09 31.04 12.87
N LEU A 186 -18.14 30.73 12.09
CA LEU A 186 -18.04 29.75 11.01
C LEU A 186 -17.02 30.18 9.95
N LYS A 187 -17.06 31.45 9.53
CA LYS A 187 -16.08 32.00 8.57
C LYS A 187 -14.66 31.79 9.09
N LYS A 188 -14.40 32.13 10.36
CA LYS A 188 -13.09 31.92 10.98
C LYS A 188 -12.67 30.45 11.00
N VAL A 189 -13.58 29.52 11.32
CA VAL A 189 -13.31 28.08 11.31
C VAL A 189 -12.91 27.61 9.92
N PHE A 190 -13.63 28.01 8.87
CA PHE A 190 -13.34 27.60 7.49
C PHE A 190 -12.08 28.24 6.92
N ILE A 191 -11.83 29.51 7.22
CA ILE A 191 -10.58 30.17 6.83
C ILE A 191 -9.37 29.43 7.44
N ASN A 192 -9.46 29.02 8.71
CA ASN A 192 -8.37 28.28 9.37
C ASN A 192 -8.09 26.90 8.76
N GLN A 193 -8.97 26.36 7.91
CA GLN A 193 -8.73 25.10 7.20
C GLN A 193 -7.77 25.29 6.03
N LEU A 194 -7.71 26.49 5.43
CA LEU A 194 -6.73 26.88 4.42
C LEU A 194 -5.42 27.29 5.11
N ARG A 195 -4.48 26.36 5.20
CA ARG A 195 -3.27 26.53 6.03
C ARG A 195 -2.04 26.90 5.23
N TYR A 196 -1.93 26.42 3.98
CA TYR A 196 -0.69 26.49 3.23
C TYR A 196 -0.82 27.44 2.03
N PRO A 197 -0.33 28.69 2.12
CA PRO A 197 -0.31 29.57 0.95
C PRO A 197 0.64 29.01 -0.13
N ASN A 198 0.24 29.14 -1.38
CA ASN A 198 1.01 28.69 -2.52
C ASN A 198 2.02 29.76 -2.94
N ASN A 199 3.25 29.61 -2.44
CA ASN A 199 4.38 30.48 -2.82
C ASN A 199 5.20 29.89 -3.99
N GLY A 200 4.58 29.05 -4.82
CA GLY A 200 5.22 28.34 -5.92
C GLY A 200 5.63 26.90 -5.57
N ILE A 201 5.80 26.10 -6.63
CA ILE A 201 6.01 24.64 -6.56
C ILE A 201 7.31 24.28 -5.79
N ASP A 202 8.35 25.11 -5.89
CA ASP A 202 9.64 24.84 -5.23
C ASP A 202 9.56 24.88 -3.69
N ASN A 203 8.56 25.57 -3.14
CA ASN A 203 8.38 25.78 -1.70
C ASN A 203 7.49 24.73 -1.02
N LEU A 204 7.12 23.66 -1.72
CA LEU A 204 6.32 22.58 -1.16
C LEU A 204 7.09 21.81 -0.08
N THR A 205 6.40 21.49 1.03
CA THR A 205 6.94 20.60 2.07
C THR A 205 7.15 19.18 1.53
N GLN A 206 7.95 18.35 2.21
CA GLN A 206 8.23 16.99 1.75
C GLN A 206 6.96 16.15 1.52
N LEU A 207 5.97 16.25 2.41
CA LEU A 207 4.68 15.57 2.28
C LEU A 207 3.91 16.05 1.05
N GLN A 208 3.86 17.36 0.83
CA GLN A 208 3.18 17.98 -0.31
C GLN A 208 3.90 17.64 -1.62
N LYS A 209 5.24 17.62 -1.65
CA LYS A 209 6.05 17.14 -2.79
C LYS A 209 5.72 15.69 -3.13
N GLN A 210 5.55 14.83 -2.12
CA GLN A 210 5.19 13.44 -2.35
C GLN A 210 3.84 13.31 -3.05
N LEU A 211 2.81 14.01 -2.57
CA LEU A 211 1.48 14.04 -3.19
C LEU A 211 1.52 14.67 -4.59
N PHE A 212 2.23 15.78 -4.73
CA PHE A 212 2.48 16.43 -6.01
C PHE A 212 3.05 15.43 -7.03
N CYS A 213 4.09 14.67 -6.67
CA CYS A 213 4.67 13.65 -7.55
C CYS A 213 3.67 12.56 -7.94
N VAL A 214 2.81 12.12 -7.01
CA VAL A 214 1.77 11.11 -7.30
C VAL A 214 0.82 11.60 -8.38
N PHE A 215 0.36 12.85 -8.30
CA PHE A 215 -0.60 13.39 -9.27
C PHE A 215 0.10 13.83 -10.55
N ALA A 216 1.30 14.40 -10.46
CA ALA A 216 2.08 14.85 -11.61
C ALA A 216 2.44 13.72 -12.58
N LEU A 217 2.72 12.51 -12.08
CA LEU A 217 3.00 11.36 -12.94
C LEU A 217 1.83 10.97 -13.87
N ARG A 218 0.63 11.50 -13.63
CA ARG A 218 -0.53 11.32 -14.51
C ARG A 218 -0.76 12.45 -15.49
N GLU A 219 0.04 13.50 -15.44
CA GLU A 219 -0.05 14.59 -16.40
C GLU A 219 0.33 14.08 -17.80
N PRO A 220 -0.57 14.11 -18.80
CA PRO A 220 -0.33 13.51 -20.11
C PRO A 220 0.84 14.15 -20.87
N SER A 221 1.09 15.44 -20.63
CA SER A 221 2.19 16.18 -21.24
C SER A 221 3.57 15.88 -20.62
N LEU A 222 3.60 15.13 -19.51
CA LEU A 222 4.83 14.82 -18.81
C LEU A 222 5.63 13.73 -19.54
N LYS A 223 6.89 14.05 -19.88
CA LYS A 223 7.82 13.08 -20.47
C LYS A 223 8.12 11.96 -19.46
N PRO A 224 8.50 10.76 -19.92
CA PRO A 224 8.99 9.70 -19.04
C PRO A 224 10.11 10.21 -18.13
N ILE A 225 10.01 9.91 -16.83
CA ILE A 225 10.98 10.37 -15.83
C ILE A 225 12.38 9.82 -16.10
N PHE A 226 12.47 8.56 -16.52
CA PHE A 226 13.71 7.90 -16.90
C PHE A 226 13.82 7.80 -18.42
N SER A 227 14.96 8.20 -18.97
CA SER A 227 15.20 8.03 -20.39
C SER A 227 15.40 6.55 -20.74
N LYS A 228 14.96 6.12 -21.93
CA LYS A 228 15.16 4.73 -22.40
C LYS A 228 16.61 4.27 -22.26
N SER A 229 17.57 5.16 -22.51
CA SER A 229 19.00 4.87 -22.40
C SER A 229 19.45 4.57 -20.96
N GLU A 230 18.87 5.25 -19.98
CA GLU A 230 19.17 5.04 -18.56
C GLU A 230 18.55 3.74 -18.08
N SER A 231 17.30 3.49 -18.47
CA SER A 231 16.59 2.24 -18.17
C SER A 231 17.36 1.03 -18.70
N SER A 232 17.79 1.05 -19.97
CA SER A 232 18.57 -0.06 -20.55
C SER A 232 19.94 -0.24 -19.86
N ARG A 233 20.60 0.84 -19.43
CA ARG A 233 21.84 0.72 -18.63
C ARG A 233 21.58 0.10 -17.26
N ALA A 234 20.47 0.44 -16.62
CA ALA A 234 20.08 -0.14 -15.33
C ALA A 234 19.70 -1.62 -15.47
N GLU A 235 18.97 -2.01 -16.52
CA GLU A 235 18.67 -3.40 -16.87
C GLU A 235 19.94 -4.21 -17.09
N LEU A 236 20.89 -3.68 -17.86
CA LEU A 236 22.16 -4.34 -18.13
C LEU A 236 22.95 -4.57 -16.83
N LYS A 237 23.10 -3.54 -16.00
CA LYS A 237 23.79 -3.65 -14.70
C LYS A 237 23.15 -4.69 -13.79
N ARG A 238 21.82 -4.72 -13.71
CA ARG A 238 21.08 -5.72 -12.94
C ARG A 238 21.24 -7.13 -13.52
N SER A 239 21.22 -7.26 -14.84
CA SER A 239 21.39 -8.54 -15.53
C SER A 239 22.78 -9.13 -15.30
N ILE A 240 23.83 -8.30 -15.38
CA ILE A 240 25.21 -8.71 -15.05
C ILE A 240 25.29 -9.15 -13.59
N LEU A 241 24.73 -8.37 -12.67
CA LEU A 241 24.74 -8.73 -11.25
C LEU A 241 24.00 -10.05 -10.99
N ASN A 242 22.82 -10.23 -11.58
CA ASN A 242 22.05 -11.47 -11.46
C ASN A 242 22.82 -12.65 -12.04
N LEU A 243 23.54 -12.48 -13.16
CA LEU A 243 24.39 -13.52 -13.75
C LEU A 243 25.51 -13.92 -12.78
N VAL A 244 26.19 -12.95 -12.16
CA VAL A 244 27.27 -13.18 -11.21
C VAL A 244 26.77 -13.83 -9.91
N LEU A 245 25.60 -13.39 -9.42
CA LEU A 245 25.03 -13.89 -8.18
C LEU A 245 24.21 -15.18 -8.35
N SER A 246 23.80 -15.55 -9.57
CA SER A 246 22.95 -16.71 -9.83
C SER A 246 23.52 -18.03 -9.27
N PRO A 247 24.80 -18.39 -9.50
CA PRO A 247 25.37 -19.62 -8.95
C PRO A 247 25.36 -19.63 -7.41
N LEU A 248 25.65 -18.49 -6.81
CA LEU A 248 25.67 -18.33 -5.35
C LEU A 248 24.26 -18.34 -4.76
N ASN A 249 23.30 -17.67 -5.38
CA ASN A 249 21.89 -17.69 -4.99
C ASN A 249 21.31 -19.10 -5.15
N PHE A 250 21.66 -19.82 -6.22
CA PHE A 250 21.23 -21.21 -6.41
C PHE A 250 21.77 -22.09 -5.28
N ALA A 251 23.08 -22.03 -5.00
CA ALA A 251 23.70 -22.75 -3.90
C ALA A 251 23.07 -22.39 -2.55
N LEU A 252 22.89 -21.10 -2.27
CA LEU A 252 22.31 -20.64 -1.01
C LEU A 252 20.85 -21.07 -0.88
N SER A 253 20.06 -20.99 -1.96
CA SER A 253 18.66 -21.40 -1.99
C SER A 253 18.46 -22.88 -1.67
N LEU A 254 19.45 -23.74 -1.97
CA LEU A 254 19.39 -25.17 -1.66
C LEU A 254 19.38 -25.41 -0.14
N TYR A 255 20.14 -24.61 0.62
CA TYR A 255 20.34 -24.79 2.05
C TYR A 255 19.55 -23.80 2.93
N LEU A 256 19.34 -22.58 2.45
CA LEU A 256 18.67 -21.49 3.13
C LEU A 256 17.61 -20.89 2.21
N ASN A 257 16.43 -20.56 2.74
CA ASN A 257 15.41 -19.84 1.98
C ASN A 257 15.71 -18.33 1.93
N LYS A 258 16.96 -17.97 1.58
CA LYS A 258 17.50 -16.62 1.53
C LYS A 258 18.27 -16.42 0.23
N ASN A 259 18.46 -15.17 -0.16
CA ASN A 259 19.31 -14.77 -1.29
C ASN A 259 20.60 -14.15 -0.76
N VAL A 260 21.65 -14.14 -1.58
CA VAL A 260 22.93 -13.46 -1.27
C VAL A 260 22.68 -11.97 -0.98
N LEU A 261 21.73 -11.37 -1.69
CA LEU A 261 21.34 -9.97 -1.51
C LEU A 261 20.73 -9.68 -0.13
N ASP A 262 20.21 -10.67 0.58
CA ASP A 262 19.68 -10.46 1.94
C ASP A 262 20.80 -10.06 2.91
N PHE A 263 22.03 -10.50 2.63
CA PHE A 263 23.24 -10.21 3.40
C PHE A 263 24.01 -8.99 2.88
N ALA A 264 23.52 -8.35 1.81
CA ALA A 264 24.18 -7.18 1.25
C ALA A 264 24.20 -6.00 2.24
N PRO A 265 25.28 -5.19 2.24
CA PRO A 265 25.32 -3.96 3.03
C PRO A 265 24.24 -2.98 2.54
N LYS A 266 23.72 -2.17 3.47
CA LYS A 266 22.69 -1.14 3.19
C LYS A 266 22.93 -0.31 1.92
N PRO A 267 24.12 0.27 1.68
CA PRO A 267 24.35 1.08 0.46
C PRO A 267 24.15 0.29 -0.84
N LEU A 268 24.49 -1.00 -0.85
CA LEU A 268 24.27 -1.84 -2.02
C LEU A 268 22.78 -2.10 -2.24
N LYS A 269 22.00 -2.37 -1.18
CA LYS A 269 20.54 -2.55 -1.27
C LYS A 269 19.86 -1.30 -1.82
N VAL A 270 20.18 -0.13 -1.27
CA VAL A 270 19.68 1.18 -1.75
C VAL A 270 20.01 1.41 -3.22
N MET A 271 21.22 1.06 -3.66
CA MET A 271 21.62 1.18 -5.06
C MET A 271 20.80 0.26 -5.98
N LEU A 272 20.55 -0.99 -5.55
CA LEU A 272 19.77 -1.96 -6.32
C LEU A 272 18.31 -1.54 -6.46
N GLU A 273 17.71 -1.04 -5.38
CA GLU A 273 16.35 -0.50 -5.39
C GLU A 273 16.25 0.69 -6.35
N LYS A 274 17.24 1.60 -6.36
CA LYS A 274 17.30 2.69 -7.35
C LYS A 274 17.37 2.17 -8.79
N TRP A 275 18.20 1.17 -9.07
CA TRP A 275 18.29 0.58 -10.40
C TRP A 275 16.98 -0.08 -10.83
N GLU A 276 16.28 -0.75 -9.91
CA GLU A 276 14.98 -1.34 -10.21
C GLU A 276 13.95 -0.27 -10.60
N ARG A 277 13.91 0.87 -9.91
CA ARG A 277 12.99 1.97 -10.27
C ARG A 277 13.33 2.61 -11.61
N MET A 278 14.61 2.72 -11.95
CA MET A 278 15.06 3.22 -13.25
C MET A 278 14.62 2.35 -14.44
N GLN A 279 14.25 1.09 -14.21
CA GLN A 279 13.81 0.18 -15.29
C GLN A 279 12.38 0.48 -15.75
N ILE A 280 11.63 1.25 -14.96
CA ILE A 280 10.23 1.55 -15.22
C ILE A 280 10.15 2.72 -16.19
N ASN A 281 9.71 2.42 -17.41
CA ASN A 281 9.62 3.40 -18.50
C ASN A 281 8.28 4.15 -18.54
N ASP A 282 7.21 3.51 -18.06
CA ASP A 282 5.87 4.10 -18.06
C ASP A 282 5.60 4.89 -16.78
N ASN A 283 5.00 6.07 -16.91
CA ASN A 283 4.76 6.96 -15.78
C ASN A 283 3.67 6.43 -14.84
N GLU A 284 2.67 5.69 -15.34
CA GLU A 284 1.61 5.12 -14.51
C GLU A 284 2.14 3.93 -13.69
N ASP A 285 2.93 3.05 -14.32
CA ASP A 285 3.66 2.00 -13.60
C ASP A 285 4.58 2.62 -12.54
N LEU A 286 5.32 3.68 -12.89
CA LEU A 286 6.21 4.37 -11.97
C LEU A 286 5.43 4.95 -10.78
N ARG A 287 4.24 5.51 -11.03
CA ARG A 287 3.36 6.05 -9.98
C ARG A 287 2.93 4.97 -9.00
N ILE A 288 2.53 3.79 -9.49
CA ILE A 288 2.14 2.66 -8.64
C ILE A 288 3.34 2.19 -7.81
N PHE A 289 4.52 2.09 -8.43
CA PHE A 289 5.75 1.73 -7.72
C PHE A 289 6.14 2.77 -6.66
N TYR A 290 6.00 4.06 -6.96
CA TYR A 290 6.28 5.16 -6.05
C TYR A 290 5.32 5.19 -4.86
N LEU A 291 4.03 4.98 -5.09
CA LEU A 291 3.04 4.79 -4.01
C LEU A 291 3.38 3.57 -3.13
N GLY A 292 3.86 2.50 -3.75
CA GLY A 292 4.47 1.38 -3.05
C GLY A 292 5.65 1.81 -2.20
N ASP A 293 6.62 2.53 -2.75
CA ASP A 293 7.81 2.96 -2.01
C ASP A 293 7.45 3.81 -0.78
N ILE A 294 6.47 4.72 -0.90
CA ILE A 294 5.94 5.46 0.26
C ILE A 294 5.46 4.47 1.33
N SER A 295 4.59 3.55 0.92
CA SER A 295 3.97 2.56 1.80
C SER A 295 4.98 1.62 2.48
N PHE A 296 6.04 1.21 1.78
CA PHE A 296 7.13 0.38 2.34
C PHE A 296 8.05 1.19 3.28
N VAL A 297 8.28 2.47 3.03
CA VAL A 297 9.00 3.34 3.98
C VAL A 297 8.19 3.50 5.26
N LEU A 298 6.87 3.65 5.14
CA LEU A 298 5.96 3.73 6.29
C LEU A 298 6.00 2.44 7.14
N SER A 299 5.98 1.27 6.51
CA SER A 299 6.13 -0.01 7.21
C SER A 299 7.54 -0.19 7.82
N GLY A 300 8.55 0.52 7.30
CA GLY A 300 9.94 0.46 7.75
C GLY A 300 10.77 -0.61 7.04
N GLU A 301 10.27 -1.13 5.92
CA GLU A 301 10.93 -2.14 5.08
C GLU A 301 11.85 -1.52 4.04
N LEU A 302 11.55 -0.29 3.58
CA LEU A 302 12.36 0.46 2.62
C LEU A 302 13.07 1.63 3.31
N ASP A 303 14.29 1.92 2.88
CA ASP A 303 15.05 3.05 3.39
C ASP A 303 14.51 4.39 2.85
N ALA A 304 14.34 5.37 3.74
CA ALA A 304 13.77 6.67 3.39
C ALA A 304 14.61 7.44 2.35
N SER A 305 15.93 7.18 2.23
CA SER A 305 16.79 7.83 1.25
C SER A 305 16.44 7.44 -0.20
N VAL A 306 15.88 6.23 -0.40
CA VAL A 306 15.41 5.77 -1.72
C VAL A 306 14.19 6.55 -2.12
N LEU A 307 13.21 6.66 -1.21
CA LEU A 307 12.00 7.43 -1.44
C LEU A 307 12.33 8.91 -1.70
N HIS A 308 13.20 9.52 -0.88
CA HIS A 308 13.61 10.91 -1.09
C HIS A 308 14.28 11.12 -2.45
N TRP A 309 15.22 10.25 -2.84
CA TRP A 309 15.82 10.30 -4.17
C TRP A 309 14.79 10.19 -5.29
N HIS A 310 13.80 9.30 -5.14
CA HIS A 310 12.75 9.11 -6.12
C HIS A 310 11.82 10.33 -6.21
N THR A 311 11.40 10.88 -5.06
CA THR A 311 10.63 12.12 -4.98
C THR A 311 11.32 13.26 -5.70
N GLU A 312 12.59 13.54 -5.39
CA GLU A 312 13.33 14.64 -6.02
C GLU A 312 13.49 14.42 -7.53
N ARG A 313 13.69 13.18 -7.99
CA ARG A 313 13.78 12.87 -9.42
C ARG A 313 12.50 13.17 -10.18
N ILE A 314 11.35 12.73 -9.65
CA ILE A 314 10.05 13.02 -10.25
C ILE A 314 9.77 14.53 -10.19
N PHE A 315 10.04 15.14 -9.04
CA PHE A 315 9.81 16.56 -8.78
C PHE A 315 10.57 17.47 -9.76
N GLU A 316 11.86 17.21 -9.99
CA GLU A 316 12.67 18.01 -10.92
C GLU A 316 12.13 18.03 -12.35
N VAL A 317 11.60 16.90 -12.83
CA VAL A 317 10.99 16.84 -14.16
C VAL A 317 9.62 17.51 -14.15
N ALA A 318 8.78 17.15 -13.17
CA ALA A 318 7.40 17.61 -13.07
C ALA A 318 7.28 19.13 -12.83
N ARG A 319 8.17 19.74 -12.04
CA ARG A 319 8.13 21.20 -11.76
C ARG A 319 8.38 22.05 -13.00
N THR A 320 9.07 21.51 -14.00
CA THR A 320 9.38 22.23 -15.26
C THR A 320 8.27 22.11 -16.29
N ASN A 321 7.27 21.26 -16.05
CA ASN A 321 6.16 21.06 -16.97
C ASN A 321 5.23 22.29 -17.00
N GLU A 322 4.96 22.80 -18.20
CA GLU A 322 4.17 24.03 -18.41
C GLU A 322 2.71 23.88 -17.97
N ALA A 323 2.09 22.72 -18.19
CA ALA A 323 0.71 22.46 -17.79
C ALA A 323 0.58 22.51 -16.27
N ILE A 324 1.48 21.82 -15.55
CA ILE A 324 1.51 21.82 -14.08
C ILE A 324 1.80 23.23 -13.54
N GLN A 325 2.73 23.97 -14.14
CA GLN A 325 2.99 25.36 -13.75
C GLN A 325 1.78 26.27 -13.97
N SER A 326 1.02 26.05 -15.05
CA SER A 326 -0.22 26.78 -15.30
C SER A 326 -1.24 26.53 -14.19
N LEU A 327 -1.45 25.26 -13.81
CA LEU A 327 -2.33 24.91 -12.69
C LEU A 327 -1.88 25.57 -11.38
N SER A 328 -0.58 25.55 -11.08
CA SER A 328 -0.05 26.19 -9.87
C SER A 328 -0.31 27.70 -9.84
N LYS A 329 -0.35 28.37 -10.99
CA LYS A 329 -0.61 29.82 -11.06
C LYS A 329 -2.09 30.16 -10.86
N GLN A 330 -2.99 29.19 -11.01
CA GLN A 330 -4.44 29.39 -10.85
C GLN A 330 -4.93 29.22 -9.40
N HIS A 331 -4.04 28.78 -8.49
CA HIS A 331 -4.42 28.43 -7.12
C HIS A 331 -3.49 29.10 -6.10
N ALA A 332 -4.09 29.85 -5.17
CA ALA A 332 -3.40 30.61 -4.13
C ALA A 332 -3.02 29.78 -2.90
N PHE A 333 -3.58 28.58 -2.73
CA PHE A 333 -3.27 27.67 -1.63
C PHE A 333 -2.77 26.31 -2.14
N VAL A 334 -1.87 25.68 -1.40
CA VAL A 334 -1.30 24.38 -1.76
C VAL A 334 -2.39 23.31 -1.70
N GLU A 335 -3.33 23.39 -0.75
CA GLU A 335 -4.43 22.44 -0.66
C GLU A 335 -5.35 22.51 -1.88
N THR A 336 -5.67 23.70 -2.37
CA THR A 336 -6.50 23.88 -3.57
C THR A 336 -5.75 23.51 -4.85
N PHE A 337 -4.45 23.82 -4.92
CA PHE A 337 -3.57 23.38 -6.00
C PHE A 337 -3.44 21.85 -6.10
N LEU A 338 -3.14 21.16 -5.00
CA LEU A 338 -3.05 19.69 -4.99
C LEU A 338 -4.40 19.03 -5.31
N ARG A 339 -5.49 19.65 -4.85
CA ARG A 339 -6.85 19.23 -5.20
C ARG A 339 -7.14 19.41 -6.69
N ARG A 340 -6.67 20.51 -7.31
CA ARG A 340 -6.74 20.70 -8.77
C ARG A 340 -5.95 19.64 -9.52
N MET A 341 -4.73 19.35 -9.09
CA MET A 341 -3.92 18.31 -9.71
C MET A 341 -4.59 16.93 -9.63
N LEU A 342 -5.23 16.61 -8.50
CA LEU A 342 -6.01 15.38 -8.37
C LEU A 342 -7.24 15.37 -9.31
N PHE A 343 -7.92 16.51 -9.45
CA PHE A 343 -9.04 16.68 -10.37
C PHE A 343 -8.61 16.37 -11.81
N GLU A 344 -7.56 17.01 -12.32
CA GLU A 344 -7.02 16.77 -13.67
C GLU A 344 -6.49 15.34 -13.84
N ALA A 345 -5.79 14.80 -12.84
CA ALA A 345 -5.25 13.43 -12.89
C ALA A 345 -6.34 12.34 -12.95
N ARG A 346 -7.59 12.66 -12.60
CA ARG A 346 -8.74 11.75 -12.70
C ARG A 346 -9.37 11.73 -14.09
N ASP A 347 -9.14 12.75 -14.92
CA ASP A 347 -9.63 12.76 -16.30
C ASP A 347 -8.94 11.70 -17.17
N TYR A 348 -7.66 11.39 -16.87
CA TYR A 348 -6.91 10.34 -17.56
C TYR A 348 -7.30 8.91 -17.10
N GLY A 349 -7.98 8.76 -15.97
CA GLY A 349 -8.44 7.46 -15.48
C GLY A 349 -8.66 7.40 -13.97
N LYS A 350 -8.92 6.21 -13.44
CA LYS A 350 -9.26 6.04 -12.01
C LYS A 350 -8.08 6.35 -11.09
N LEU A 351 -8.16 7.43 -10.30
CA LEU A 351 -7.24 7.72 -9.18
C LEU A 351 -8.03 7.74 -7.86
N PRO A 352 -8.30 6.55 -7.30
CA PRO A 352 -9.07 6.41 -6.06
C PRO A 352 -8.29 6.94 -4.83
N PRO A 353 -9.00 7.46 -3.80
CA PRO A 353 -8.38 7.91 -2.55
C PRO A 353 -7.58 6.85 -1.79
N ASN A 354 -7.85 5.56 -1.99
CA ASN A 354 -7.11 4.48 -1.33
C ASN A 354 -5.58 4.54 -1.63
N HIS A 355 -5.17 5.05 -2.79
CA HIS A 355 -3.78 5.21 -3.18
C HIS A 355 -2.99 6.14 -2.26
N PHE A 356 -3.65 7.12 -1.63
CA PHE A 356 -3.03 8.07 -0.71
C PHE A 356 -3.69 8.06 0.67
N SER A 357 -4.30 6.93 1.05
CA SER A 357 -4.97 6.73 2.35
C SER A 357 -4.06 6.91 3.57
N TRP A 358 -2.76 6.63 3.40
CA TRP A 358 -1.73 6.90 4.39
C TRP A 358 -1.65 8.39 4.78
N LEU A 359 -2.07 9.30 3.90
CA LEU A 359 -2.09 10.74 4.16
C LEU A 359 -2.92 11.09 5.39
N LYS A 360 -3.98 10.33 5.68
CA LYS A 360 -4.83 10.53 6.86
C LYS A 360 -4.04 10.49 8.17
N LEU A 361 -2.93 9.74 8.22
CA LEU A 361 -2.06 9.63 9.39
C LEU A 361 -1.24 10.90 9.66
N TYR A 362 -0.94 11.66 8.60
CA TYR A 362 -0.03 12.80 8.64
C TYR A 362 -0.78 14.13 8.58
N ASP A 363 -1.75 14.22 7.68
CA ASP A 363 -2.56 15.41 7.48
C ASP A 363 -4.02 15.04 7.18
N ARG A 364 -4.80 15.03 8.25
CA ARG A 364 -6.23 14.68 8.22
C ARG A 364 -7.07 15.68 7.42
N THR A 365 -6.78 16.97 7.54
CA THR A 365 -7.51 18.03 6.82
C THR A 365 -7.25 17.94 5.33
N LEU A 366 -5.98 17.77 4.92
CA LEU A 366 -5.62 17.60 3.50
C LEU A 366 -6.17 16.28 2.94
N TRP A 367 -6.14 15.20 3.73
CA TRP A 367 -6.78 13.93 3.35
C TRP A 367 -8.25 14.13 3.01
N TYR A 368 -9.05 14.80 3.85
CA TYR A 368 -10.46 15.04 3.54
C TYR A 368 -10.66 16.01 2.39
N ALA A 369 -9.79 17.02 2.23
CA ALA A 369 -9.86 17.92 1.08
C ALA A 369 -9.71 17.18 -0.25
N LEU A 370 -8.81 16.19 -0.32
CA LEU A 370 -8.57 15.36 -1.50
C LEU A 370 -9.57 14.21 -1.65
N ASN A 371 -9.96 13.58 -0.55
CA ASN A 371 -10.93 12.48 -0.55
C ASN A 371 -12.32 12.94 -0.99
N ASP A 372 -12.72 14.16 -0.60
CA ASP A 372 -14.00 14.74 -0.95
C ASP A 372 -13.99 15.40 -2.35
N GLU A 373 -12.95 15.17 -3.15
CA GLU A 373 -12.90 15.60 -4.54
C GLU A 373 -13.98 14.89 -5.37
N MET A 374 -14.72 15.65 -6.18
CA MET A 374 -15.93 15.26 -6.92
C MET A 374 -17.18 14.91 -6.08
N LEU A 375 -17.15 15.04 -4.76
CA LEU A 375 -18.37 14.94 -3.95
C LEU A 375 -19.17 16.24 -4.00
N PRO A 376 -20.52 16.18 -4.03
CA PRO A 376 -21.37 17.37 -4.03
C PRO A 376 -21.31 18.16 -2.71
N SER A 377 -20.95 17.49 -1.61
CA SER A 377 -20.76 18.10 -0.30
C SER A 377 -19.40 17.70 0.28
N GLY A 378 -18.76 18.63 0.97
CA GLY A 378 -17.47 18.40 1.64
C GLY A 378 -17.64 17.95 3.10
N SER A 379 -16.62 17.30 3.65
CA SER A 379 -16.55 17.06 5.09
C SER A 379 -16.42 18.39 5.83
N PHE A 380 -16.98 18.49 7.03
CA PHE A 380 -16.88 19.70 7.84
C PHE A 380 -15.43 20.13 8.07
N GLU A 381 -14.51 19.17 8.18
CA GLU A 381 -13.08 19.39 8.42
C GLU A 381 -12.33 20.03 7.23
N SER A 382 -12.87 19.95 6.01
CA SER A 382 -12.25 20.41 4.76
C SER A 382 -13.15 21.31 3.90
N MET A 383 -14.31 21.70 4.42
CA MET A 383 -15.33 22.43 3.64
C MET A 383 -14.86 23.82 3.20
N GLY A 384 -14.08 24.52 4.02
CA GLY A 384 -13.47 25.81 3.65
C GLY A 384 -12.54 25.67 2.45
N ILE A 385 -11.72 24.62 2.43
CA ILE A 385 -10.83 24.31 1.30
C ILE A 385 -11.64 24.02 0.04
N LYS A 386 -12.73 23.25 0.15
CA LYS A 386 -13.61 22.95 -0.99
C LYS A 386 -14.22 24.21 -1.58
N SER A 387 -14.79 25.08 -0.75
CA SER A 387 -15.41 26.32 -1.20
C SER A 387 -14.43 27.23 -1.91
N HIS A 388 -13.22 27.35 -1.36
CA HIS A 388 -12.19 28.17 -1.97
C HIS A 388 -11.70 27.58 -3.30
N PHE A 389 -11.47 26.26 -3.35
CA PHE A 389 -11.11 25.56 -4.58
C PHE A 389 -12.16 25.73 -5.69
N GLU A 390 -13.45 25.61 -5.37
CA GLU A 390 -14.53 25.75 -6.36
C GLU A 390 -14.59 27.17 -6.94
N LEU A 391 -14.31 28.19 -6.12
CA LEU A 391 -14.18 29.56 -6.61
C LEU A 391 -13.00 29.71 -7.56
N GLU A 392 -11.80 29.26 -7.16
CA GLU A 392 -10.59 29.35 -7.99
C GLU A 392 -10.72 28.56 -9.29
N LEU A 393 -11.39 27.40 -9.24
CA LEU A 393 -11.68 26.59 -10.41
C LEU A 393 -12.62 27.32 -11.39
N GLN A 394 -13.63 28.03 -10.88
CA GLN A 394 -14.58 28.78 -11.70
C GLN A 394 -13.98 30.07 -12.26
N SER A 395 -13.16 30.78 -11.47
CA SER A 395 -12.52 32.02 -11.88
C SER A 395 -11.33 31.80 -12.81
N GLY A 396 -10.65 30.63 -12.69
CA GLY A 396 -9.38 30.36 -13.35
C GLY A 396 -8.23 31.25 -12.85
N LEU A 397 -8.41 31.92 -11.72
CA LEU A 397 -7.46 32.86 -11.14
C LEU A 397 -7.21 32.54 -9.66
N PRO A 398 -5.96 32.71 -9.18
CA PRO A 398 -5.63 32.49 -7.78
C PRO A 398 -6.27 33.59 -6.94
N GLU A 399 -6.98 33.21 -5.87
CA GLU A 399 -7.60 34.18 -4.96
C GLU A 399 -6.84 34.20 -3.63
N PRO A 400 -6.00 35.22 -3.37
CA PRO A 400 -5.15 35.24 -2.17
C PRO A 400 -5.94 35.39 -0.88
N PHE A 401 -7.16 35.93 -0.93
CA PHE A 401 -8.01 36.06 0.25
C PHE A 401 -8.91 34.84 0.40
N PRO A 402 -8.88 34.13 1.54
CA PRO A 402 -9.76 32.99 1.79
C PRO A 402 -11.24 33.29 1.56
N GLN A 403 -11.81 32.71 0.49
CA GLN A 403 -13.23 32.75 0.17
C GLN A 403 -13.87 31.41 0.54
N VAL A 404 -14.82 31.43 1.47
CA VAL A 404 -15.45 30.24 2.07
C VAL A 404 -16.99 30.32 2.09
N GLU A 405 -17.54 31.33 1.42
CA GLU A 405 -18.94 31.75 1.45
C GLU A 405 -19.88 30.65 0.96
N GLN A 406 -19.47 29.88 -0.07
CA GLN A 406 -20.28 28.81 -0.62
C GLN A 406 -20.56 27.70 0.41
N GLY A 407 -19.54 27.28 1.15
CA GLY A 407 -19.68 26.29 2.22
C GLY A 407 -20.47 26.83 3.40
N MET A 408 -20.33 28.12 3.71
CA MET A 408 -21.14 28.79 4.74
C MET A 408 -22.63 28.82 4.36
N MET A 409 -22.97 29.07 3.10
CA MET A 409 -24.35 29.06 2.63
C MET A 409 -25.01 27.69 2.84
N LEU A 410 -24.29 26.60 2.52
CA LEU A 410 -24.77 25.23 2.76
C LEU A 410 -25.03 24.98 4.25
N VAL A 411 -24.10 25.39 5.12
CA VAL A 411 -24.25 25.24 6.57
C VAL A 411 -25.42 26.06 7.09
N LYS A 412 -25.55 27.31 6.65
CA LYS A 412 -26.62 28.22 7.07
C LYS A 412 -27.99 27.66 6.72
N GLY A 413 -28.14 27.08 5.52
CA GLY A 413 -29.39 26.44 5.10
C GLY A 413 -29.79 25.22 5.95
N ILE A 414 -28.80 24.55 6.56
CA ILE A 414 -29.01 23.41 7.46
C ILE A 414 -29.25 23.90 8.90
N ALA A 415 -28.40 24.78 9.42
CA ALA A 415 -28.41 25.24 10.80
C ALA A 415 -29.67 26.06 11.14
N THR A 416 -30.18 26.86 10.20
CA THR A 416 -31.39 27.69 10.41
C THR A 416 -32.67 26.87 10.56
N LYS A 417 -32.70 25.64 10.06
CA LYS A 417 -33.85 24.73 10.16
C LYS A 417 -33.81 23.84 11.40
N MET A 418 -32.72 23.89 12.16
CA MET A 418 -32.50 23.01 13.31
C MET A 418 -33.36 23.43 14.49
N THR A 419 -34.04 22.46 15.09
CA THR A 419 -34.80 22.62 16.32
C THR A 419 -33.90 22.46 17.56
N VAL A 420 -34.33 23.00 18.70
CA VAL A 420 -33.60 22.84 19.97
C VAL A 420 -33.51 21.36 20.39
N SER A 421 -34.56 20.58 20.12
CA SER A 421 -34.56 19.13 20.36
C SER A 421 -33.49 18.41 19.55
N GLU A 422 -33.41 18.69 18.23
CA GLU A 422 -32.37 18.12 17.38
C GLU A 422 -30.97 18.51 17.85
N PHE A 423 -30.77 19.77 18.27
CA PHE A 423 -29.49 20.23 18.83
C PHE A 423 -29.07 19.39 20.04
N ASP A 424 -29.99 19.09 20.95
CA ASP A 424 -29.72 18.30 22.15
C ASP A 424 -29.34 16.85 21.81
N HIS A 425 -29.93 16.28 20.76
CA HIS A 425 -29.62 14.94 20.28
C HIS A 425 -28.28 14.82 19.52
N ILE A 426 -27.63 15.93 19.18
CA ILE A 426 -26.30 15.91 18.54
C ILE A 426 -25.28 15.31 19.52
N LYS A 427 -24.76 14.13 19.15
CA LYS A 427 -23.67 13.45 19.83
C LYS A 427 -22.33 14.06 19.42
N VAL A 428 -21.53 14.47 20.40
CA VAL A 428 -20.17 15.01 20.21
C VAL A 428 -19.18 14.08 20.90
N TYR A 429 -18.23 13.54 20.14
CA TYR A 429 -17.28 12.54 20.65
C TYR A 429 -16.01 13.21 21.16
N MET A 430 -15.77 13.20 22.47
CA MET A 430 -14.65 13.96 23.07
C MET A 430 -13.25 13.45 22.69
N LYS A 431 -13.13 12.17 22.39
CA LYS A 431 -11.87 11.54 21.99
C LYS A 431 -11.59 11.59 20.48
N HIS A 432 -12.46 12.25 19.71
CA HIS A 432 -12.26 12.44 18.28
C HIS A 432 -11.04 13.33 18.01
N PRO A 433 -10.18 13.06 16.99
CA PRO A 433 -8.99 13.87 16.72
C PRO A 433 -9.26 15.37 16.55
N TYR A 434 -10.43 15.72 16.02
CA TYR A 434 -10.85 17.10 15.82
C TYR A 434 -11.11 17.86 17.14
N SER A 435 -11.33 17.15 18.25
CA SER A 435 -11.47 17.75 19.58
C SER A 435 -10.20 18.43 20.07
N LYS A 436 -9.03 18.00 19.57
CA LYS A 436 -7.74 18.63 19.88
C LYS A 436 -7.64 20.06 19.32
N LEU A 437 -8.31 20.31 18.19
CA LEU A 437 -8.34 21.63 17.55
C LEU A 437 -9.37 22.55 18.20
N TYR A 438 -10.51 21.99 18.62
CA TYR A 438 -11.61 22.71 19.24
C TYR A 438 -12.03 22.01 20.55
N PRO A 439 -11.35 22.32 21.67
CA PRO A 439 -11.64 21.70 22.96
C PRO A 439 -12.93 22.29 23.54
N TYR A 440 -14.04 21.60 23.32
CA TYR A 440 -15.33 21.95 23.88
C TYR A 440 -16.12 20.70 24.25
N ASP A 441 -16.62 20.68 25.49
CA ASP A 441 -17.51 19.65 25.99
C ASP A 441 -18.95 20.19 26.10
N PRO A 442 -19.87 19.74 25.22
CA PRO A 442 -21.27 20.16 25.28
C PRO A 442 -22.05 19.55 26.45
N HIS A 443 -21.52 18.53 27.13
CA HIS A 443 -22.19 17.97 28.30
C HIS A 443 -22.21 18.94 29.48
N VAL A 444 -21.17 19.77 29.63
CA VAL A 444 -21.10 20.77 30.71
C VAL A 444 -22.27 21.77 30.67
N PRO A 445 -22.54 22.49 29.56
CA PRO A 445 -23.66 23.41 29.50
C PRO A 445 -25.01 22.70 29.56
N TYR A 446 -25.11 21.46 29.06
CA TYR A 446 -26.33 20.66 29.18
C TYR A 446 -26.64 20.28 30.64
N GLN A 447 -25.63 19.82 31.40
CA GLN A 447 -25.79 19.53 32.82
C GLN A 447 -26.11 20.78 33.64
N ALA A 448 -25.47 21.91 33.32
CA ALA A 448 -25.80 23.20 33.94
C ALA A 448 -27.26 23.61 33.68
N HIS A 449 -27.80 23.32 32.49
CA HIS A 449 -29.21 23.54 32.19
C HIS A 449 -30.13 22.62 33.00
N LEU A 450 -29.83 21.32 33.08
CA LEU A 450 -30.60 20.37 33.89
C LEU A 450 -30.59 20.74 35.37
N GLN A 451 -29.45 21.23 35.88
CA GLN A 451 -29.34 21.71 37.25
C GLN A 451 -30.20 22.97 37.45
N LYS A 452 -30.16 23.92 36.51
CA LYS A 452 -30.99 25.12 36.55
C LYS A 452 -32.50 24.83 36.51
N LEU A 453 -32.93 23.80 35.77
CA LEU A 453 -34.32 23.35 35.79
C LEU A 453 -34.75 22.83 37.16
N LYS A 454 -33.86 22.19 37.91
CA LYS A 454 -34.15 21.70 39.26
C LYS A 454 -34.16 22.82 40.30
N ASP A 455 -33.27 23.80 40.15
CA ASP A 455 -33.04 24.83 41.16
C ASP A 455 -33.98 26.04 41.02
N ASP A 456 -34.51 26.33 39.83
CA ASP A 456 -35.37 27.49 39.54
C ASP A 456 -36.73 27.09 38.95
N PRO A 457 -37.79 26.97 39.78
CA PRO A 457 -39.14 26.62 39.33
C PRO A 457 -39.72 27.63 38.32
N SER A 458 -39.29 28.90 38.38
CA SER A 458 -39.76 29.92 37.45
C SER A 458 -39.19 29.72 36.05
N TYR A 459 -37.94 29.25 35.98
CA TYR A 459 -37.28 28.87 34.74
C TYR A 459 -37.88 27.58 34.17
N GLU A 460 -38.17 26.59 35.01
CA GLU A 460 -38.85 25.35 34.62
C GLU A 460 -40.23 25.64 33.99
N LEU A 461 -41.06 26.43 34.66
CA LEU A 461 -42.38 26.84 34.14
C LEU A 461 -42.28 27.54 32.78
N LYS A 462 -41.31 28.45 32.60
CA LYS A 462 -41.10 29.13 31.32
C LYS A 462 -40.73 28.14 30.21
N ILE A 463 -39.79 27.23 30.48
CA ILE A 463 -39.39 26.20 29.51
C ILE A 463 -40.54 25.24 29.20
N PHE A 464 -41.34 24.86 30.21
CA PHE A 464 -42.52 24.01 30.03
C PHE A 464 -43.55 24.67 29.10
N LYS A 465 -43.87 25.96 29.33
CA LYS A 465 -44.79 26.72 28.48
C LYS A 465 -44.30 26.80 27.04
N ILE A 466 -43.02 27.12 26.85
CA ILE A 466 -42.37 27.20 25.54
C ILE A 466 -42.40 25.86 24.79
N THR A 467 -42.08 24.76 25.48
CA THR A 467 -42.05 23.42 24.87
C THR A 467 -43.43 22.90 24.47
N HIS A 468 -44.47 23.31 25.18
CA HIS A 468 -45.87 22.94 24.88
C HIS A 468 -46.60 23.97 24.02
N GLY A 469 -45.90 25.01 23.54
CA GLY A 469 -46.49 26.06 22.69
C GLY A 469 -47.53 26.92 23.42
N ILE A 470 -47.50 26.96 24.76
CA ILE A 470 -48.37 27.79 25.59
C ILE A 470 -47.73 29.18 25.61
N VAL A 471 -48.28 30.09 24.81
CA VAL A 471 -47.85 31.49 24.77
C VAL A 471 -48.40 32.18 26.02
N ASP A 472 -47.53 32.79 26.81
CA ASP A 472 -47.95 33.76 27.83
C ASP A 472 -48.32 35.06 27.09
N ASP A 473 -49.60 35.41 27.07
CA ASP A 473 -50.09 36.75 26.71
C ASP A 473 -49.62 37.80 27.74
#